data_AF-A0A243QV38-F1
#
_entry.id   AF-A0A243QV38-F1
#
_cell.length_a   1.000
_cell.length_b   1.000
_cell.length_c   1.000
_cell.angle_alpha   90.00
_cell.angle_beta   90.00
_cell.angle_gamma   90.00
#
_symmetry.space_group_name_H-M   'P 1'
#
loop_
_entity.id
_entity.type
_entity.pdbx_description
1 polymer ?
#
loop_
_entity_poly.entity_id
_entity_poly.type
_entity_poly.pdbx_seq_one_letter_code
_entity_poly.pdbx_strand_id
1 'polypeptide(L)'
;MTTCSPTTGANGTTDRRPIMTERLDQPRQQGLRLRPHYDPEAFGRLSEQIARFLGTARFLVYMTVFVAVWALWNVFAPGSLRFDPYPFIFLTLILSLQASYAAPLILLAQNRQDDRDRIQNELDRSAAERNQADVEYLTREIAALRIALGEVATRDYIRSELQRLQEELQEPYAPSGASRSGETG
;
A
#
# COMPACT_ATOMS: atom_id res chain seq x y z
N MET A 1 45.90 68.40 33.96
CA MET A 1 46.26 67.09 33.38
C MET A 1 46.13 66.06 34.49
N THR A 2 45.24 65.10 34.26
CA THR A 2 44.66 64.15 35.21
C THR A 2 45.63 63.02 35.54
N THR A 3 45.95 62.78 36.82
CA THR A 3 46.16 61.43 37.37
C THR A 3 46.05 61.45 38.90
N CYS A 4 44.91 60.97 39.43
CA CYS A 4 44.80 60.38 40.76
C CYS A 4 43.85 59.18 40.64
N SER A 5 44.29 57.99 41.01
CA SER A 5 43.43 56.88 41.42
C SER A 5 44.23 55.95 42.36
N PRO A 6 43.69 55.58 43.52
CA PRO A 6 44.40 54.79 44.53
C PRO A 6 43.93 53.31 44.63
N THR A 7 44.81 52.51 45.24
CA THR A 7 44.59 51.43 46.23
C THR A 7 43.80 50.15 45.86
N THR A 8 44.57 49.05 45.86
CA THR A 8 44.43 47.79 46.63
C THR A 8 43.03 47.29 47.02
N GLY A 9 42.74 46.04 46.60
CA GLY A 9 41.70 45.20 47.21
C GLY A 9 41.77 43.77 46.70
N ALA A 10 42.23 42.86 47.55
CA ALA A 10 42.26 41.42 47.33
C ALA A 10 40.85 40.83 47.21
N ASN A 11 40.66 39.78 46.38
CA ASN A 11 39.95 38.56 46.81
C ASN A 11 39.88 37.45 45.74
N GLY A 12 40.18 36.23 46.19
CA GLY A 12 39.42 35.03 45.86
C GLY A 12 39.47 34.53 44.43
N THR A 13 40.54 33.80 44.07
CA THR A 13 40.49 32.79 43.00
C THR A 13 39.41 31.77 43.35
N THR A 14 38.22 31.97 42.81
CA THR A 14 37.11 31.03 42.92
C THR A 14 37.41 29.89 41.96
N ASP A 15 37.96 28.79 42.49
CA ASP A 15 38.06 27.49 41.82
C ASP A 15 36.64 26.99 41.51
N ARG A 16 36.09 27.44 40.38
CA ARG A 16 34.85 26.89 39.82
C ARG A 16 35.17 25.57 39.15
N ARG A 17 35.29 24.52 39.96
CA ARG A 17 35.19 23.14 39.46
C ARG A 17 33.83 22.98 38.78
N PRO A 18 33.76 22.56 37.52
CA PRO A 18 32.48 22.22 36.91
C PRO A 18 31.93 21.01 37.68
N ILE A 19 30.83 21.21 38.41
CA ILE A 19 30.04 20.11 38.95
C ILE A 19 29.47 19.39 37.72
N MET A 20 30.06 18.24 37.39
CA MET A 20 29.42 17.26 36.52
C MET A 20 28.12 16.84 37.21
N THR A 21 27.02 17.46 36.80
CA THR A 21 25.70 16.91 37.02
C THR A 21 25.63 15.65 36.18
N GLU A 22 25.97 14.53 36.80
CA GLU A 22 25.70 13.19 36.29
C GLU A 22 24.21 13.12 35.96
N ARG A 23 23.87 13.25 34.67
CA ARG A 23 22.50 13.09 34.19
C ARG A 23 22.08 11.64 34.44
N LEU A 24 21.40 11.42 35.56
CA LEU A 24 20.66 10.20 35.91
C LEU A 24 19.41 9.99 35.03
N ASP A 25 19.49 10.31 33.74
CA ASP A 25 18.33 10.29 32.84
C ASP A 25 18.63 9.55 31.53
N GLN A 26 19.54 8.58 31.61
CA GLN A 26 19.72 7.59 30.56
C GLN A 26 19.34 6.23 31.17
N PRO A 27 18.14 5.69 30.86
CA PRO A 27 17.85 4.33 31.26
C PRO A 27 18.89 3.45 30.58
N ARG A 28 19.75 2.85 31.38
CA ARG A 28 20.77 1.90 30.96
C ARG A 28 20.04 0.64 30.51
N GLN A 29 19.52 0.65 29.28
CA GLN A 29 18.84 -0.50 28.68
C GLN A 29 19.88 -1.55 28.26
N GLN A 30 20.51 -2.18 29.24
CA GLN A 30 21.20 -3.45 29.07
C GLN A 30 20.18 -4.58 29.10
N GLY A 31 19.24 -4.56 28.17
CA GLY A 31 18.50 -5.77 27.82
C GLY A 31 19.37 -6.54 26.84
N LEU A 32 19.75 -7.77 27.16
CA LEU A 32 20.19 -8.73 26.14
C LEU A 32 19.08 -8.81 25.10
N ARG A 33 19.20 -8.04 24.03
CA ARG A 33 18.37 -8.19 22.84
C ARG A 33 18.90 -9.42 22.12
N LEU A 34 18.52 -10.59 22.63
CA LEU A 34 18.49 -11.81 21.84
C LEU A 34 17.41 -11.58 20.79
N ARG A 35 17.71 -10.78 19.77
CA ARG A 35 16.89 -10.69 18.56
C ARG A 35 17.14 -11.99 17.83
N PRO A 36 16.19 -12.94 17.81
CA PRO A 36 16.31 -14.05 16.89
C PRO A 36 16.41 -13.42 15.50
N HIS A 37 17.51 -13.67 14.80
CA HIS A 37 17.65 -13.24 13.41
C HIS A 37 16.71 -14.10 12.58
N TYR A 38 15.46 -13.64 12.49
CA TYR A 38 14.42 -14.27 11.72
C TYR A 38 14.70 -13.99 10.24
N ASP A 39 15.04 -15.03 9.48
CA ASP A 39 15.32 -14.94 8.05
C ASP A 39 13.98 -14.95 7.26
N PRO A 40 13.54 -13.79 6.75
CA PRO A 40 12.23 -13.66 6.11
C PRO A 40 12.15 -14.39 4.75
N GLU A 41 13.29 -14.76 4.16
CA GLU A 41 13.36 -15.40 2.85
C GLU A 41 13.14 -16.92 2.93
N ALA A 42 13.75 -17.58 3.91
CA ALA A 42 13.55 -19.01 4.17
C ALA A 42 12.08 -19.28 4.56
N PHE A 43 11.53 -18.40 5.39
CA PHE A 43 10.16 -18.46 5.83
C PHE A 43 9.15 -18.18 4.69
N GLY A 44 9.43 -17.22 3.80
CA GLY A 44 8.57 -16.94 2.65
C GLY A 44 8.40 -18.12 1.70
N ARG A 45 9.48 -18.87 1.47
CA ARG A 45 9.47 -20.10 0.66
C ARG A 45 8.68 -21.21 1.34
N LEU A 46 8.79 -21.35 2.66
CA LEU A 46 8.06 -22.34 3.44
C LEU A 46 6.54 -22.09 3.41
N SER A 47 6.09 -20.84 3.62
CA SER A 47 4.66 -20.51 3.59
C SER A 47 4.03 -20.76 2.22
N GLU A 48 4.72 -20.40 1.13
CA GLU A 48 4.23 -20.65 -0.23
C GLU A 48 4.15 -22.16 -0.54
N GLN A 49 5.07 -22.95 -0.01
CA GLN A 49 5.03 -24.40 -0.14
C GLN A 49 3.88 -25.01 0.66
N ILE A 50 3.64 -24.55 1.90
CA ILE A 50 2.52 -25.01 2.74
C ILE A 50 1.17 -24.63 2.12
N ALA A 51 1.01 -23.40 1.62
CA ALA A 51 -0.22 -22.94 0.97
C ALA A 51 -0.56 -23.79 -0.26
N ARG A 52 0.43 -24.08 -1.11
CA ARG A 52 0.25 -24.99 -2.26
C ARG A 52 -0.01 -26.42 -1.81
N PHE A 53 0.57 -26.86 -0.71
CA PHE A 53 0.41 -28.23 -0.20
C PHE A 53 -0.98 -28.48 0.40
N LEU A 54 -1.47 -27.57 1.26
CA LEU A 54 -2.81 -27.67 1.88
C LEU A 54 -3.95 -27.44 0.88
N GLY A 55 -3.75 -26.59 -0.13
CA GLY A 55 -4.77 -26.30 -1.15
C GLY A 55 -4.94 -27.38 -2.22
N THR A 56 -4.07 -28.40 -2.26
CA THR A 56 -4.08 -29.43 -3.30
C THR A 56 -4.82 -30.69 -2.84
N ALA A 57 -5.76 -31.20 -3.64
CA ALA A 57 -6.49 -32.44 -3.37
C ALA A 57 -5.60 -33.68 -3.14
N ARG A 58 -4.35 -33.63 -3.63
CA ARG A 58 -3.32 -34.66 -3.44
C ARG A 58 -2.96 -34.89 -1.98
N PHE A 59 -2.98 -33.87 -1.12
CA PHE A 59 -2.69 -34.02 0.30
C PHE A 59 -3.75 -34.89 1.01
N LEU A 60 -5.02 -34.59 0.74
CA LEU A 60 -6.14 -35.37 1.28
C LEU A 60 -6.06 -36.83 0.83
N VAL A 61 -5.81 -37.06 -0.47
CA VAL A 61 -5.64 -38.42 -1.00
C VAL A 61 -4.50 -39.16 -0.30
N TYR A 62 -3.33 -38.54 -0.14
CA TYR A 62 -2.21 -39.15 0.57
C TYR A 62 -2.55 -39.49 2.02
N MET A 63 -3.19 -38.57 2.75
CA MET A 63 -3.60 -38.80 4.14
C MET A 63 -4.63 -39.93 4.26
N THR A 64 -5.63 -39.98 3.37
CA THR A 64 -6.62 -41.06 3.35
C THR A 64 -5.96 -42.40 3.04
N VAL A 65 -5.04 -42.46 2.08
CA VAL A 65 -4.29 -43.68 1.77
C VAL A 65 -3.43 -44.11 2.95
N PHE A 66 -2.74 -43.20 3.62
CA PHE A 66 -1.94 -43.50 4.81
C PHE A 66 -2.80 -44.13 5.92
N VAL A 67 -3.92 -43.50 6.26
CA VAL A 67 -4.86 -44.01 7.27
C VAL A 67 -5.44 -45.37 6.85
N ALA A 68 -5.83 -45.52 5.58
CA ALA A 68 -6.35 -46.77 5.06
C ALA A 68 -5.31 -47.90 5.13
N VAL A 69 -4.08 -47.67 4.67
CA VAL A 69 -2.98 -48.65 4.72
C VAL A 69 -2.67 -49.05 6.16
N TRP A 70 -2.62 -48.09 7.09
CA TRP A 70 -2.39 -48.37 8.51
C TRP A 70 -3.51 -49.23 9.12
N ALA A 71 -4.76 -48.86 8.84
CA ALA A 71 -5.93 -49.60 9.32
C ALA A 71 -5.97 -51.01 8.73
N LEU A 72 -5.77 -51.16 7.41
CA LEU A 72 -5.71 -52.44 6.73
C LEU A 72 -4.59 -53.32 7.30
N TRP A 73 -3.39 -52.76 7.49
CA TRP A 73 -2.28 -53.49 8.08
C TRP A 73 -2.64 -54.02 9.47
N ASN A 74 -3.19 -53.19 10.36
CA ASN A 74 -3.51 -53.62 11.72
C ASN A 74 -4.73 -54.55 11.82
N VAL A 75 -5.67 -54.49 10.87
CA VAL A 75 -6.83 -55.39 10.81
C VAL A 75 -6.45 -56.77 10.24
N PHE A 76 -5.70 -56.79 9.13
CA PHE A 76 -5.34 -58.03 8.44
C PHE A 76 -4.07 -58.70 8.98
N ALA A 77 -3.26 -58.00 9.79
CA ALA A 77 -2.09 -58.61 10.40
C ALA A 77 -2.46 -59.75 11.37
N PRO A 78 -1.69 -60.86 11.38
CA PRO A 78 -1.79 -61.90 12.40
C PRO A 78 -1.62 -61.30 13.80
N GLY A 79 -2.27 -61.88 14.82
CA GLY A 79 -2.29 -61.35 16.18
C GLY A 79 -0.91 -61.07 16.81
N SER A 80 0.16 -61.70 16.31
CA SER A 80 1.55 -61.47 16.73
C SER A 80 2.22 -60.23 16.13
N LEU A 81 1.67 -59.67 15.04
CA LEU A 81 2.22 -58.51 14.30
C LEU A 81 1.31 -57.28 14.35
N ARG A 82 0.20 -57.35 15.10
CA ARG A 82 -0.71 -56.21 15.30
C ARG A 82 -0.04 -55.20 16.21
N PHE A 83 0.43 -54.11 15.60
CA PHE A 83 1.14 -53.04 16.31
C PHE A 83 0.15 -52.10 17.04
N ASP A 84 -1.05 -51.92 16.49
CA ASP A 84 -2.08 -50.98 16.96
C ASP A 84 -3.48 -51.61 16.85
N PRO A 85 -3.91 -52.44 17.83
CA PRO A 85 -5.26 -53.02 17.86
C PRO A 85 -6.36 -51.96 17.99
N TYR A 86 -7.59 -52.30 17.60
CA TYR A 86 -8.77 -51.43 17.81
C TYR A 86 -8.85 -51.00 19.29
N PRO A 87 -8.88 -49.69 19.63
CA PRO A 87 -9.33 -48.55 18.82
C PRO A 87 -8.26 -47.70 18.09
N PHE A 88 -7.09 -48.24 17.75
CA PHE A 88 -6.00 -47.54 17.03
C PHE A 88 -5.43 -46.33 17.80
N ILE A 89 -4.90 -46.56 19.01
CA ILE A 89 -4.39 -45.50 19.89
C ILE A 89 -3.16 -44.81 19.29
N PHE A 90 -2.26 -45.54 18.63
CA PHE A 90 -1.06 -44.96 18.05
C PHE A 90 -1.37 -44.06 16.87
N LEU A 91 -2.26 -44.50 15.97
CA LEU A 91 -2.74 -43.65 14.88
C LEU A 91 -3.35 -42.35 15.41
N THR A 92 -4.17 -42.45 16.45
CA THR A 92 -4.82 -41.29 17.09
C THR A 92 -3.80 -40.35 17.74
N LEU A 93 -2.79 -40.89 18.42
CA LEU A 93 -1.70 -40.10 19.01
C LEU A 93 -0.91 -39.34 17.94
N ILE A 94 -0.57 -40.01 16.84
CA ILE A 94 0.16 -39.39 15.72
C ILE A 94 -0.67 -38.29 15.07
N LEU A 95 -1.96 -38.54 14.80
CA LEU A 95 -2.85 -37.54 14.20
C LEU A 95 -3.09 -36.32 15.11
N SER A 96 -3.25 -36.53 16.42
CA SER A 96 -3.42 -35.41 17.36
C SER A 96 -2.14 -34.57 17.49
N LEU A 97 -0.97 -35.21 17.53
CA LEU A 97 0.32 -34.51 17.46
C LEU A 97 0.47 -33.76 16.12
N GLN A 98 0.04 -34.38 15.01
CA GLN A 98 0.08 -33.78 13.68
C GLN A 98 -0.72 -32.47 13.62
N ALA A 99 -1.93 -32.47 14.18
CA ALA A 99 -2.76 -31.27 14.27
C ALA A 99 -2.12 -30.21 15.20
N SER A 100 -1.52 -30.62 16.31
CA SER A 100 -0.92 -29.70 17.28
C SER A 100 0.28 -28.94 16.71
N TYR A 101 1.16 -29.58 15.93
CA TYR A 101 2.29 -28.88 15.31
C TYR A 101 1.89 -28.04 14.09
N ALA A 102 0.74 -28.34 13.46
CA ALA A 102 0.26 -27.55 12.33
C ALA A 102 -0.08 -26.12 12.75
N ALA A 103 -0.70 -25.93 13.93
CA ALA A 103 -1.09 -24.62 14.44
C ALA A 103 0.07 -23.60 14.51
N PRO A 104 1.23 -23.88 15.14
CA PRO A 104 2.35 -22.93 15.18
C PRO A 104 2.98 -22.69 13.80
N LEU A 105 3.01 -23.69 12.90
CA LEU A 105 3.50 -23.49 11.53
C LEU A 105 2.56 -22.59 10.72
N ILE A 106 1.25 -22.73 10.89
CA ILE A 106 0.22 -21.89 10.25
C ILE A 106 0.26 -20.48 10.83
N LEU A 107 0.33 -20.33 12.15
CA LEU A 107 0.45 -19.03 12.82
C LEU A 107 1.70 -18.29 12.38
N LEU A 108 2.82 -19.00 12.23
CA LEU A 108 4.03 -18.40 11.70
C LEU A 108 3.79 -17.95 10.27
N ALA A 109 3.21 -18.81 9.40
CA ALA A 109 2.86 -18.51 8.00
C ALA A 109 1.96 -17.28 7.82
N GLN A 110 1.04 -17.05 8.75
CA GLN A 110 0.05 -15.96 8.71
C GLN A 110 0.62 -14.59 9.08
N ASN A 111 1.54 -14.50 10.07
CA ASN A 111 2.08 -13.21 10.55
C ASN A 111 2.68 -12.32 9.44
N ARG A 112 3.15 -12.90 8.33
CA ARG A 112 3.71 -12.13 7.21
C ARG A 112 2.70 -11.83 6.09
N GLN A 113 1.57 -12.54 6.03
CA GLN A 113 0.44 -12.11 5.21
C GLN A 113 -0.10 -10.81 5.81
N ASP A 114 -0.26 -10.76 7.13
CA ASP A 114 -0.72 -9.57 7.86
C ASP A 114 0.20 -8.35 7.65
N ASP A 115 1.54 -8.55 7.66
CA ASP A 115 2.50 -7.46 7.38
C ASP A 115 2.42 -6.93 5.94
N ARG A 116 2.26 -7.82 4.94
CA ARG A 116 2.08 -7.41 3.54
C ARG A 116 0.75 -6.73 3.34
N ASP A 117 -0.31 -7.28 3.91
CA ASP A 117 -1.66 -6.73 3.82
C ASP A 117 -1.71 -5.36 4.47
N ARG A 118 -0.98 -5.14 5.57
CA ARG A 118 -0.81 -3.82 6.17
C ARG A 118 -0.16 -2.82 5.22
N ILE A 119 0.97 -3.17 4.61
CA ILE A 119 1.67 -2.27 3.67
C ILE A 119 0.80 -2.00 2.43
N GLN A 120 0.14 -3.03 1.91
CA GLN A 120 -0.78 -2.90 0.77
C GLN A 120 -1.93 -1.94 1.10
N ASN A 121 -2.53 -2.06 2.30
CA ASN A 121 -3.60 -1.18 2.76
C ASN A 121 -3.12 0.28 2.95
N GLU A 122 -1.89 0.48 3.44
CA GLU A 122 -1.31 1.83 3.56
C GLU A 122 -1.06 2.47 2.19
N LEU A 123 -0.56 1.69 1.22
CA LEU A 123 -0.37 2.16 -0.16
C LEU A 123 -1.70 2.48 -0.84
N ASP A 124 -2.69 1.60 -0.73
CA ASP A 124 -4.03 1.79 -1.32
C ASP A 124 -4.70 3.04 -0.76
N ARG A 125 -4.59 3.27 0.56
CA ARG A 125 -5.08 4.50 1.19
C ARG A 125 -4.42 5.74 0.60
N SER A 126 -3.09 5.74 0.45
CA SER A 126 -2.36 6.87 -0.14
C SER A 126 -2.74 7.11 -1.61
N ALA A 127 -3.01 6.04 -2.36
CA ALA A 127 -3.46 6.12 -3.74
C ALA A 127 -4.89 6.67 -3.83
N ALA A 128 -5.79 6.24 -2.94
CA ALA A 128 -7.16 6.74 -2.87
C ALA A 128 -7.19 8.25 -2.58
N GLU A 129 -6.36 8.75 -1.66
CA GLU A 129 -6.25 10.18 -1.36
C GLU A 129 -5.77 10.99 -2.58
N ARG A 130 -4.79 10.47 -3.34
CA ARG A 130 -4.34 11.10 -4.59
C ARG A 130 -5.40 11.09 -5.68
N ASN A 131 -6.08 9.95 -5.86
CA ASN A 131 -7.16 9.81 -6.82
C ASN A 131 -8.31 10.78 -6.53
N GLN A 132 -8.64 10.98 -5.25
CA GLN A 132 -9.65 11.97 -4.87
C GLN A 132 -9.22 13.38 -5.26
N ALA A 133 -7.96 13.76 -4.97
CA ALA A 133 -7.43 15.07 -5.35
C ALA A 133 -7.40 15.27 -6.87
N ASP A 134 -7.02 14.26 -7.64
CA ASP A 134 -7.01 14.30 -9.10
C ASP A 134 -8.43 14.46 -9.67
N VAL A 135 -9.42 13.75 -9.11
CA VAL A 135 -10.82 13.90 -9.52
C VAL A 135 -11.36 15.29 -9.18
N GLU A 136 -11.04 15.83 -8.01
CA GLU A 136 -11.43 17.19 -7.62
C GLU A 136 -10.80 18.23 -8.56
N TYR A 137 -9.52 18.06 -8.90
CA TYR A 137 -8.81 18.91 -9.85
C TYR A 137 -9.45 18.84 -11.24
N LEU A 138 -9.66 17.64 -11.79
CA LEU A 138 -10.29 17.44 -13.09
C LEU A 138 -11.71 17.98 -13.12
N THR A 139 -12.48 17.82 -12.04
CA THR A 139 -13.84 18.36 -11.94
C THR A 139 -13.83 19.88 -11.99
N ARG A 140 -12.87 20.52 -11.29
CA ARG A 140 -12.70 21.98 -11.33
C ARG A 140 -12.28 22.46 -12.71
N GLU A 141 -11.36 21.75 -13.35
CA GLU A 141 -10.87 22.08 -14.68
C GLU A 141 -11.98 21.93 -15.73
N ILE A 142 -12.79 20.87 -15.65
CA ILE A 142 -13.97 20.67 -16.51
C ILE A 142 -15.00 21.77 -16.29
N ALA A 143 -15.23 22.18 -15.03
CA ALA A 143 -16.15 23.28 -14.72
C ALA A 143 -15.66 24.61 -15.32
N ALA A 144 -14.35 24.90 -15.21
CA ALA A 144 -13.74 26.09 -15.82
C ALA A 144 -13.83 26.04 -17.36
N LEU A 145 -13.50 24.89 -17.97
CA LEU A 145 -13.60 24.69 -19.41
C LEU A 145 -15.05 24.85 -19.90
N ARG A 146 -16.03 24.34 -19.15
CA ARG A 146 -17.46 24.48 -19.47
C ARG A 146 -17.90 25.95 -19.47
N ILE A 147 -17.43 26.75 -18.51
CA ILE A 147 -17.74 28.18 -18.44
C ILE A 147 -17.11 28.90 -19.65
N ALA A 148 -15.82 28.65 -19.92
CA ALA A 148 -15.11 29.25 -21.06
C ALA A 148 -15.76 28.88 -22.40
N LEU A 149 -16.14 27.62 -22.60
CA LEU A 149 -16.88 27.19 -23.79
C LEU A 149 -18.29 27.77 -23.84
N GLY A 150 -18.95 27.95 -22.69
CA GLY A 150 -20.26 28.59 -22.60
C GLY A 150 -20.26 30.04 -23.08
N GLU A 151 -19.18 30.78 -22.81
CA GLU A 151 -19.00 32.16 -23.28
C GLU A 151 -18.73 32.22 -24.79
N VAL A 152 -17.85 31.35 -25.32
CA VAL A 152 -17.45 31.34 -26.74
C VAL A 152 -18.50 30.68 -27.67
N ALA A 153 -19.25 29.70 -27.16
CA ALA A 153 -20.35 29.05 -27.89
C ALA A 153 -21.72 29.65 -27.52
N THR A 154 -21.77 30.95 -27.24
CA THR A 154 -23.08 31.60 -27.08
C THR A 154 -23.82 31.48 -28.41
N ARG A 155 -25.06 30.99 -28.37
CA ARG A 155 -25.97 30.83 -29.52
C ARG A 155 -25.94 32.03 -30.48
N ASP A 156 -25.73 33.23 -29.94
CA ASP A 156 -25.68 34.47 -30.69
C ASP A 156 -24.41 34.62 -31.54
N TYR A 157 -23.25 34.09 -31.14
CA TYR A 157 -22.02 34.06 -31.95
C TYR A 157 -22.15 33.09 -33.13
N ILE A 158 -22.64 31.87 -32.87
CA ILE A 158 -22.89 30.90 -33.95
C ILE A 158 -23.97 31.44 -34.91
N ARG A 159 -25.00 32.10 -34.38
CA ARG A 159 -26.04 32.73 -35.19
C ARG A 159 -25.49 33.89 -36.01
N SER A 160 -24.66 34.76 -35.44
CA SER A 160 -24.07 35.87 -36.18
C SER A 160 -23.13 35.38 -37.27
N GLU A 161 -22.36 34.32 -37.02
CA GLU A 161 -21.42 33.81 -38.03
C GLU A 161 -22.10 33.01 -39.15
N LEU A 162 -23.19 32.29 -38.83
CA LEU A 162 -24.07 31.73 -39.86
C LEU A 162 -24.74 32.82 -40.70
N GLN A 163 -25.20 33.92 -40.08
CA GLN A 163 -25.79 35.04 -40.80
C GLN A 163 -24.76 35.74 -41.69
N ARG A 164 -23.55 35.98 -41.17
CA ARG A 164 -22.45 36.59 -41.92
C ARG A 164 -22.05 35.76 -43.14
N LEU A 165 -21.90 34.44 -42.98
CA LEU A 165 -21.65 33.52 -44.10
C LEU A 165 -22.81 33.49 -45.09
N GLN A 166 -24.06 33.59 -44.62
CA GLN A 166 -25.23 33.67 -45.48
C GLN A 166 -25.24 34.97 -46.30
N GLU A 167 -24.84 36.08 -45.69
CA GLU A 167 -24.79 37.40 -46.32
C GLU A 167 -23.65 37.49 -47.35
N GLU A 168 -22.49 36.89 -47.08
CA GLU A 168 -21.37 36.76 -48.03
C GLU A 168 -21.73 35.88 -49.24
N LEU A 169 -22.57 34.85 -49.07
CA LEU A 169 -23.07 34.03 -50.18
C LEU A 169 -24.25 34.67 -50.93
N GLN A 170 -25.03 35.54 -50.26
CA GLN A 170 -26.13 36.30 -50.87
C GLN A 170 -25.69 37.63 -51.47
N GLU A 171 -24.46 38.08 -51.20
CA GLU A 171 -23.86 39.21 -51.89
C GLU A 171 -23.99 38.91 -53.40
N PRO A 172 -24.79 39.67 -54.14
CA PRO A 172 -25.02 39.39 -55.53
C PRO A 172 -23.65 39.37 -56.20
N TYR A 173 -23.35 38.27 -56.90
CA TYR A 173 -22.42 38.32 -58.03
C TYR A 173 -23.00 39.38 -58.97
N ALA A 174 -22.67 40.65 -58.72
CA ALA A 174 -23.06 41.77 -59.53
C ALA A 174 -22.15 41.67 -60.75
N PRO A 175 -22.66 41.27 -61.93
CA PRO A 175 -21.83 41.32 -63.12
C PRO A 175 -21.43 42.79 -63.31
N SER A 176 -20.13 43.04 -63.18
CA SER A 176 -19.48 44.31 -63.47
C SER A 176 -19.64 44.62 -64.96
N GLY A 177 -20.80 45.17 -65.34
CA GLY A 177 -21.14 45.31 -66.75
C GLY A 177 -22.49 45.97 -67.01
N ALA A 178 -22.71 47.20 -66.53
CA ALA A 178 -23.72 48.07 -67.11
C ALA A 178 -23.07 49.43 -67.40
N SER A 179 -22.46 49.49 -68.58
CA SER A 179 -21.92 50.71 -69.17
C SER A 179 -23.07 51.66 -69.56
N ARG A 180 -22.94 52.92 -69.12
CA ARG A 180 -23.02 54.14 -69.95
C ARG A 180 -24.25 54.31 -70.86
N SER A 181 -25.20 55.16 -70.48
CA SER A 181 -26.11 56.01 -71.31
C SER A 181 -27.29 56.47 -70.44
N GLY A 182 -27.87 57.67 -70.49
CA GLY A 182 -27.67 58.97 -71.13
C GLY A 182 -28.44 59.99 -70.24
N GLU A 183 -28.06 61.26 -70.17
CA GLU A 183 -28.47 62.32 -71.11
C GLU A 183 -29.66 63.15 -70.57
N THR A 184 -29.43 64.46 -70.46
CA THR A 184 -30.37 65.61 -70.47
C THR A 184 -31.41 65.75 -69.35
N GLY A 185 -31.62 66.93 -68.74
CA GLY A 185 -31.11 68.28 -68.99
C GLY A 185 -31.64 69.25 -67.94
#